data_AF-M5R6X9-F1
#
_entry.id   AF-M5R6X9-F1
#
_cell.length_a   1.000
_cell.length_b   1.000
_cell.length_c   1.000
_cell.angle_alpha   90.00
_cell.angle_beta   90.00
_cell.angle_gamma   90.00
#
_symmetry.space_group_name_H-M   'P 1'
#
loop_
_entity.id
_entity.type
_entity.pdbx_description
1 polymer ?
#
loop_
_entity_poly.entity_id
_entity_poly.type
_entity_poly.pdbx_seq_one_letter_code
_entity_poly.pdbx_strand_id
1 'polypeptide(L)'
;MFQFLAQEEYFFVILTNRPQRFAKLIGADWQRPYRSESEFANKAANYRIVIPDTDEVLPIAETMLDWTSTAVVLWDDISADSLTPGQTMALADWIHFGGQLIVNGADGSDAIVDSPLVDLLPLYPRANIELAPESAAELLQEWSVKSDRSTEAQTALLQSETARVAVDGNLAADANDVAGTGNLILQRRVGRGRVVQSRFDLMSDWISNWDSYNSFFNAVILQRPRRQFVEIDAEYLLKHQYADFQRYDADPTMNTTFRIAARDALLDYSVSAETVSAETSLARNGIAVATTEAGSTQPATLLPATLSPESD
;
A
#
# COMPACT_ATOMS: atom_id res chain seq x y z
N MET A 1 23.36 -23.79 2.28
CA MET A 1 22.97 -23.29 0.95
C MET A 1 22.31 -21.94 1.17
N PHE A 2 22.88 -20.84 0.71
CA PHE A 2 22.28 -19.51 0.88
C PHE A 2 21.12 -19.36 -0.10
N GLN A 3 19.91 -19.25 0.41
CA GLN A 3 18.72 -19.04 -0.41
C GLN A 3 18.52 -17.54 -0.60
N PHE A 4 18.93 -17.04 -1.77
CA PHE A 4 18.66 -15.67 -2.19
C PHE A 4 17.15 -15.40 -2.25
N LEU A 5 16.76 -14.14 -2.01
CA LEU A 5 15.39 -13.67 -2.26
C LEU A 5 15.15 -13.64 -3.77
N ALA A 6 13.94 -14.01 -4.20
CA ALA A 6 13.51 -13.71 -5.55
C ALA A 6 13.24 -12.21 -5.71
N GLN A 7 13.06 -11.73 -6.95
CA GLN A 7 12.89 -10.30 -7.22
C GLN A 7 11.62 -9.74 -6.56
N GLU A 8 10.56 -10.54 -6.49
CA GLU A 8 9.28 -10.19 -5.90
C GLU A 8 9.23 -10.42 -4.38
N GLU A 9 10.26 -11.03 -3.79
CA GLU A 9 10.26 -11.44 -2.38
C GLU A 9 10.96 -10.40 -1.50
N TYR A 10 10.27 -9.90 -0.48
CA TYR A 10 10.79 -8.90 0.46
C TYR A 10 10.59 -9.30 1.92
N PHE A 11 11.30 -8.67 2.84
CA PHE A 11 11.03 -8.82 4.27
C PHE A 11 9.83 -7.99 4.70
N PHE A 12 9.03 -8.61 5.56
CA PHE A 12 8.00 -7.98 6.37
C PHE A 12 8.44 -8.12 7.82
N VAL A 13 8.89 -7.03 8.43
CA VAL A 13 9.40 -7.04 9.79
C VAL A 13 8.29 -6.68 10.76
N ILE A 14 8.11 -7.47 11.83
CA ILE A 14 7.14 -7.20 12.89
C ILE A 14 7.92 -6.88 14.16
N LEU A 15 7.82 -5.66 14.66
CA LEU A 15 8.44 -5.23 15.91
C LEU A 15 7.46 -5.44 17.06
N THR A 16 7.63 -6.55 17.79
CA THR A 16 6.76 -6.91 18.90
C THR A 16 7.48 -7.73 19.98
N ASN A 17 7.10 -7.54 21.24
CA ASN A 17 7.46 -8.40 22.37
C ASN A 17 6.53 -9.63 22.49
N ARG A 18 5.49 -9.73 21.66
CA ARG A 18 4.45 -10.78 21.72
C ARG A 18 4.33 -11.53 20.38
N PRO A 19 5.39 -12.24 19.94
CA PRO A 19 5.44 -12.86 18.61
C PRO A 19 4.29 -13.84 18.34
N GLN A 20 3.79 -14.53 19.37
CA GLN A 20 2.72 -15.52 19.21
C GLN A 20 1.41 -14.89 18.71
N ARG A 21 1.17 -13.60 18.95
CA ARG A 21 -0.03 -12.89 18.49
C ARG A 21 -0.11 -12.79 16.97
N PHE A 22 1.03 -12.83 16.29
CA PHE A 22 1.14 -12.65 14.84
C PHE A 22 1.20 -13.96 14.07
N ALA A 23 0.94 -15.11 14.72
CA ALA A 23 0.94 -16.42 14.08
C ALA A 23 -0.01 -16.49 12.87
N LYS A 24 -1.13 -15.75 12.90
CA LYS A 24 -2.07 -15.67 11.77
C LYS A 24 -1.44 -15.10 10.50
N LEU A 25 -0.52 -14.13 10.63
CA LEU A 25 0.13 -13.50 9.48
C LEU A 25 1.11 -14.46 8.79
N ILE A 26 1.74 -15.37 9.55
CA ILE A 26 2.66 -16.39 9.02
C ILE A 26 1.95 -17.39 8.08
N GLY A 27 0.64 -17.59 8.28
CA GLY A 27 -0.18 -18.44 7.42
C GLY A 27 -0.98 -17.68 6.36
N ALA A 28 -0.80 -16.38 6.23
CA ALA A 28 -1.69 -15.56 5.41
C ALA A 28 -1.42 -15.70 3.91
N ASP A 29 -2.51 -15.76 3.12
CA ASP A 29 -2.44 -15.95 1.67
C ASP A 29 -1.82 -14.76 0.89
N TRP A 30 -1.69 -13.59 1.52
CA TRP A 30 -1.04 -12.44 0.90
C TRP A 30 0.48 -12.56 0.99
N GLN A 31 1.00 -13.34 1.95
CA GLN A 31 2.43 -13.63 2.07
C GLN A 31 2.91 -14.48 0.89
N ARG A 32 2.11 -15.48 0.48
CA ARG A 32 2.43 -16.40 -0.62
C ARG A 32 1.21 -16.53 -1.52
N PRO A 33 1.32 -16.23 -2.83
CA PRO A 33 0.22 -16.44 -3.76
C PRO A 33 -0.33 -17.87 -3.63
N TYR A 34 -1.66 -18.01 -3.68
CA TYR A 34 -2.30 -19.32 -3.66
C TYR A 34 -1.77 -20.21 -4.79
N ARG A 35 -1.63 -21.50 -4.49
CA ARG A 35 -1.13 -22.53 -5.39
C ARG A 35 -2.09 -23.70 -5.36
N SER A 36 -2.44 -24.23 -6.52
CA SER A 36 -3.10 -25.54 -6.56
C SER A 36 -2.08 -26.60 -6.17
N GLU A 37 -2.53 -27.70 -5.55
CA GLU A 37 -1.66 -28.81 -5.17
C GLU A 37 -0.94 -29.45 -6.38
N SER A 38 -1.49 -29.23 -7.58
CA SER A 38 -0.95 -29.70 -8.85
C SER A 38 0.21 -28.84 -9.40
N GLU A 39 0.47 -27.64 -8.86
CA GLU A 39 1.59 -26.79 -9.27
C GLU A 39 2.91 -27.19 -8.58
N PHE A 40 3.76 -27.93 -9.30
CA PHE A 40 5.07 -28.38 -8.81
C PHE A 40 6.19 -27.32 -8.86
N ALA A 41 5.93 -26.13 -9.39
CA ALA A 41 6.94 -25.08 -9.51
C ALA A 41 7.07 -24.27 -8.21
N ASN A 42 8.28 -24.20 -7.65
CA ASN A 42 8.60 -23.32 -6.52
C ASN A 42 8.59 -21.85 -6.97
N LYS A 43 7.42 -21.20 -6.93
CA LYS A 43 7.34 -19.74 -7.04
C LYS A 43 7.76 -19.08 -5.74
N ALA A 44 8.24 -17.84 -5.81
CA ALA A 44 8.67 -17.12 -4.62
C ALA A 44 7.50 -16.66 -3.74
N ALA A 45 7.78 -16.34 -2.48
CA ALA A 45 6.82 -15.63 -1.64
C ALA A 45 6.80 -14.14 -2.00
N ASN A 46 5.72 -13.43 -1.66
CA ASN A 46 5.72 -11.96 -1.68
C ASN A 46 6.53 -11.43 -0.49
N TYR A 47 6.33 -12.05 0.67
CA TYR A 47 6.95 -11.63 1.92
C TYR A 47 7.57 -12.79 2.71
N ARG A 48 8.74 -12.54 3.30
CA ARG A 48 9.27 -13.32 4.41
C ARG A 48 9.02 -12.54 5.69
N ILE A 49 8.14 -13.06 6.55
CA ILE A 49 7.87 -12.45 7.85
C ILE A 49 9.07 -12.72 8.76
N VAL A 50 9.58 -11.66 9.36
CA VAL A 50 10.66 -11.68 10.34
C VAL A 50 10.16 -11.00 11.61
N ILE A 51 10.21 -11.72 12.72
CA ILE A 51 9.97 -11.15 14.05
C ILE A 51 11.31 -11.23 14.78
N PRO A 52 12.05 -10.13 14.90
CA PRO A 52 13.35 -10.13 15.55
C PRO A 52 13.22 -10.42 17.04
N ASP A 53 14.27 -10.97 17.62
CA ASP A 53 14.39 -11.09 19.07
C ASP A 53 14.55 -9.70 19.71
N THR A 54 13.93 -9.54 20.88
CA THR A 54 13.78 -8.27 21.60
C THR A 54 14.51 -8.29 22.94
N ASP A 55 15.13 -9.42 23.31
CA ASP A 55 15.87 -9.58 24.57
C ASP A 55 17.17 -8.75 24.63
N GLU A 56 17.70 -8.35 23.47
CA GLU A 56 18.90 -7.53 23.31
C GLU A 56 18.63 -6.28 22.45
N VAL A 57 19.68 -5.66 21.92
CA VAL A 57 19.54 -4.60 20.90
C VAL A 57 18.82 -5.19 19.69
N LEU A 58 17.75 -4.52 19.25
CA LEU A 58 16.97 -4.97 18.11
C LEU A 58 17.88 -5.15 16.89
N PRO A 59 17.92 -6.34 16.26
CA PRO A 59 18.80 -6.63 15.13
C PRO A 59 18.24 -6.07 13.82
N ILE A 60 17.90 -4.78 13.82
CA ILE A 60 17.49 -4.04 12.63
C ILE A 60 18.61 -3.10 12.16
N ALA A 61 18.60 -2.76 10.88
CA ALA A 61 19.74 -2.07 10.28
C ALA A 61 19.82 -0.59 10.67
N GLU A 62 21.04 -0.10 10.91
CA GLU A 62 21.33 1.29 11.27
C GLU A 62 21.54 2.21 10.05
N THR A 63 21.49 1.67 8.83
CA THR A 63 21.61 2.47 7.60
C THR A 63 20.46 2.17 6.66
N MET A 64 19.90 3.21 6.01
CA MET A 64 18.76 3.07 5.10
C MET A 64 19.04 2.13 3.92
N LEU A 65 20.29 2.05 3.43
CA LEU A 65 20.66 1.19 2.31
C LEU A 65 20.53 -0.31 2.63
N ASP A 66 20.68 -0.67 3.90
CA ASP A 66 20.51 -2.06 4.35
C ASP A 66 19.02 -2.47 4.44
N TRP A 67 18.09 -1.51 4.37
CA TRP A 67 16.65 -1.76 4.30
C TRP A 67 16.13 -2.08 2.89
N THR A 68 17.02 -2.18 1.89
CA THR A 68 16.64 -2.40 0.47
C THR A 68 15.82 -3.65 0.20
N SER A 69 15.99 -4.69 1.02
CA SER A 69 15.22 -5.93 0.98
C SER A 69 13.98 -5.93 1.88
N THR A 70 13.72 -4.86 2.62
CA THR A 70 12.57 -4.74 3.53
C THR A 70 11.51 -3.84 2.92
N ALA A 71 10.30 -4.39 2.78
CA ALA A 71 9.18 -3.69 2.19
C ALA A 71 8.27 -3.05 3.23
N VAL A 72 8.07 -3.73 4.36
CA VAL A 72 7.08 -3.36 5.37
C VAL A 72 7.66 -3.55 6.76
N VAL A 73 7.36 -2.60 7.65
CA VAL A 73 7.58 -2.71 9.10
C VAL A 73 6.22 -2.55 9.77
N LEU A 74 5.81 -3.53 10.56
CA LEU A 74 4.66 -3.45 11.46
C LEU A 74 5.18 -3.25 12.88
N TRP A 75 4.81 -2.13 13.48
CA TRP A 75 5.16 -1.74 14.85
C TRP A 75 3.98 -2.02 15.79
N ASP A 76 4.19 -2.87 16.80
CA ASP A 76 3.13 -3.31 17.72
C ASP A 76 3.30 -2.83 19.17
N ASP A 77 4.36 -3.18 19.87
CA ASP A 77 4.47 -2.89 21.32
C ASP A 77 5.92 -2.73 21.77
N ILE A 78 6.82 -2.52 20.81
CA ILE A 78 8.23 -2.25 21.07
C ILE A 78 8.42 -0.79 21.41
N SER A 79 8.96 -0.51 22.59
CA SER A 79 9.30 0.86 22.99
C SER A 79 10.28 1.47 21.99
N ALA A 80 10.04 2.72 21.60
CA ALA A 80 10.94 3.51 20.78
C ALA A 80 12.36 3.61 21.33
N ASP A 81 12.52 3.57 22.67
CA ASP A 81 13.82 3.61 23.34
C ASP A 81 14.67 2.36 23.07
N SER A 82 14.06 1.30 22.53
CA SER A 82 14.76 0.07 22.14
C SER A 82 15.57 0.25 20.84
N LEU A 83 15.31 1.33 20.09
CA LEU A 83 16.06 1.67 18.89
C LEU A 83 17.26 2.55 19.21
N THR A 84 18.39 2.26 18.56
CA THR A 84 19.51 3.20 18.55
C THR A 84 19.14 4.45 17.72
N PRO A 85 19.78 5.60 17.95
CA PRO A 85 19.56 6.79 17.10
C PRO A 85 19.81 6.53 15.61
N GLY A 86 20.77 5.65 15.29
CA GLY A 86 21.07 5.24 13.92
C GLY A 86 19.91 4.46 13.29
N GLN A 87 19.35 3.50 14.02
CA GLN A 87 18.18 2.73 13.57
C GLN A 87 16.95 3.61 13.36
N THR A 88 16.68 4.53 14.27
CA THR A 88 15.55 5.48 14.13
C THR A 88 15.71 6.36 12.90
N MET A 89 16.90 6.92 12.66
CA MET A 89 17.18 7.72 11.48
C MET A 89 17.07 6.89 10.19
N ALA A 90 17.64 5.68 10.18
CA ALA A 90 17.55 4.79 9.03
C ALA A 90 16.11 4.40 8.68
N LEU A 91 15.27 4.14 9.69
CA LEU A 91 13.86 3.84 9.49
C LEU A 91 13.09 5.06 8.97
N ALA A 92 13.34 6.26 9.51
CA ALA A 92 12.77 7.49 9.01
C ALA A 92 13.13 7.74 7.54
N ASP A 93 14.42 7.61 7.19
CA ASP A 93 14.89 7.76 5.81
C ASP A 93 14.27 6.69 4.90
N TRP A 94 14.25 5.43 5.33
CA TRP A 94 13.63 4.35 4.57
C TRP A 94 12.16 4.64 4.25
N ILE A 95 11.38 5.16 5.22
CA ILE A 95 10.00 5.61 4.98
C ILE A 95 9.99 6.69 3.89
N HIS A 96 10.80 7.75 4.00
CA HIS A 96 10.84 8.81 2.98
C HIS A 96 11.16 8.28 1.56
N PHE A 97 11.97 7.24 1.45
CA PHE A 97 12.36 6.63 0.18
C PHE A 97 11.37 5.57 -0.36
N GLY A 98 10.29 5.27 0.36
CA GLY A 98 9.23 4.36 -0.09
C GLY A 98 8.98 3.16 0.83
N GLY A 99 9.57 3.15 2.02
CA GLY A 99 9.22 2.19 3.06
C GLY A 99 7.76 2.32 3.49
N GLN A 100 7.18 1.21 3.95
CA GLN A 100 5.85 1.19 4.53
C GLN A 100 5.89 0.87 6.02
N LEU A 101 5.50 1.83 6.86
CA LEU A 101 5.32 1.63 8.29
C LEU A 101 3.84 1.38 8.59
N ILE A 102 3.53 0.34 9.37
CA ILE A 102 2.21 0.05 9.92
C ILE A 102 2.31 0.20 11.44
N VAL A 103 1.48 1.03 12.05
CA VAL A 103 1.39 1.18 13.51
C VAL A 103 0.10 0.50 13.97
N ASN A 104 0.23 -0.52 14.82
CA ASN A 104 -0.89 -1.37 15.21
C ASN A 104 -1.56 -0.90 16.50
N GLY A 105 -2.79 -0.39 16.40
CA GLY A 105 -3.68 -0.18 17.53
C GLY A 105 -3.11 0.71 18.64
N ALA A 106 -3.62 0.50 19.86
CA ALA A 106 -3.24 1.27 21.05
C ALA A 106 -1.80 1.03 21.47
N ASP A 107 -1.41 -0.23 21.66
CA ASP A 107 -0.05 -0.58 22.09
C ASP A 107 1.00 0.01 21.13
N GLY A 108 0.76 -0.02 19.81
CA GLY A 108 1.72 0.48 18.83
C GLY A 108 1.78 1.98 18.79
N SER A 109 0.62 2.62 18.95
CA SER A 109 0.49 4.06 19.07
C SER A 109 1.21 4.60 20.32
N ASP A 110 1.01 3.93 21.46
CA ASP A 110 1.65 4.30 22.73
C ASP A 110 3.17 4.04 22.68
N ALA A 111 3.61 2.98 22.01
CA ALA A 111 5.04 2.65 21.95
C ALA A 111 5.85 3.58 21.03
N ILE A 112 5.22 4.19 20.03
CA ILE A 112 5.90 5.05 19.05
C ILE A 112 5.75 6.55 19.33
N VAL A 113 4.79 6.97 20.18
CA VAL A 113 4.48 8.40 20.41
C VAL A 113 5.65 9.19 21.00
N ASP A 114 6.49 8.54 21.80
CA ASP A 114 7.68 9.16 22.41
C ASP A 114 8.92 9.10 21.51
N SER A 115 8.77 8.56 20.28
CA SER A 115 9.86 8.45 19.32
C SER A 115 10.01 9.71 18.43
N PRO A 116 11.19 9.94 17.85
CA PRO A 116 11.36 10.90 16.75
C PRO A 116 10.52 10.59 15.50
N LEU A 117 9.90 9.41 15.38
CA LEU A 117 9.02 9.03 14.26
C LEU A 117 7.59 9.53 14.44
N VAL A 118 7.24 10.08 15.62
CA VAL A 118 5.89 10.60 15.90
C VAL A 118 5.42 11.62 14.86
N ASP A 119 6.36 12.43 14.34
CA ASP A 119 6.08 13.44 13.32
C ASP A 119 5.71 12.86 11.96
N LEU A 120 5.88 11.55 11.75
CA LEU A 120 5.52 10.84 10.52
C LEU A 120 4.14 10.17 10.60
N LEU A 121 3.54 10.11 11.79
CA LEU A 121 2.27 9.42 12.00
C LEU A 121 1.10 10.14 11.33
N PRO A 122 0.07 9.41 10.88
CA PRO A 122 -1.20 9.99 10.46
C PRO A 122 -2.04 10.48 11.65
N LEU A 123 -1.94 9.84 12.81
CA LEU A 123 -2.65 10.17 14.04
C LEU A 123 -1.67 10.35 15.19
N TYR A 124 -1.72 11.51 15.83
CA TYR A 124 -1.02 11.78 17.08
C TYR A 124 -1.86 11.27 18.25
N PRO A 125 -1.50 10.13 18.87
CA PRO A 125 -2.32 9.50 19.90
C PRO A 125 -2.48 10.41 21.12
N ARG A 126 -3.68 10.46 21.70
CA ARG A 126 -3.96 11.24 22.92
C ARG A 126 -4.67 10.43 23.99
N ALA A 127 -5.54 9.52 23.58
CA ALA A 127 -6.34 8.75 24.50
C ALA A 127 -6.78 7.43 23.87
N ASN A 128 -7.05 6.47 24.73
CA ASN A 128 -7.76 5.26 24.39
C ASN A 128 -9.25 5.49 24.66
N ILE A 129 -10.07 5.26 23.64
CA ILE A 129 -11.52 5.38 23.65
C ILE A 129 -12.17 4.01 23.40
N GLU A 130 -13.48 3.94 23.57
CA GLU A 130 -14.24 2.79 23.12
C GLU A 130 -14.39 2.80 21.59
N LEU A 131 -14.14 1.66 20.96
CA LEU A 131 -14.35 1.43 19.54
C LEU A 131 -15.84 1.51 19.24
N ALA A 132 -16.24 2.44 18.39
CA ALA A 132 -17.61 2.56 17.91
C ALA A 132 -18.01 1.31 17.11
N PRO A 133 -19.04 0.55 17.52
CA PRO A 133 -19.48 -0.64 16.81
C PRO A 133 -19.91 -0.34 15.36
N GLU A 134 -20.47 0.84 15.11
CA GLU A 134 -20.92 1.27 13.78
C GLU A 134 -19.75 1.46 12.81
N SER A 135 -18.65 2.07 13.28
CA SER A 135 -17.42 2.24 12.49
C SER A 135 -16.81 0.89 12.12
N ALA A 136 -16.78 -0.05 13.08
CA ALA A 136 -16.26 -1.38 12.84
C ALA A 136 -17.18 -2.19 11.90
N ALA A 137 -18.50 -2.04 12.04
CA ALA A 137 -19.47 -2.66 11.14
C ALA A 137 -19.35 -2.12 9.71
N GLU A 138 -19.14 -0.82 9.51
CA GLU A 138 -18.87 -0.22 8.20
C GLU A 138 -17.63 -0.87 7.55
N LEU A 139 -16.52 -0.96 8.30
CA LEU A 139 -15.30 -1.61 7.81
C LEU A 139 -15.55 -3.04 7.36
N LEU A 140 -16.24 -3.84 8.18
CA LEU A 140 -16.55 -5.23 7.85
C LEU A 140 -17.45 -5.32 6.62
N GLN A 141 -18.48 -4.48 6.52
CA GLN A 141 -19.43 -4.53 5.39
C GLN A 141 -18.74 -4.16 4.07
N GLU A 142 -17.96 -3.08 4.05
CA GLU A 142 -17.40 -2.58 2.80
C GLU A 142 -16.19 -3.36 2.29
N TRP A 143 -15.43 -3.97 3.20
CA TRP A 143 -14.25 -4.76 2.82
C TRP A 143 -14.50 -6.27 2.82
N SER A 144 -15.77 -6.70 2.94
CA SER A 144 -16.17 -8.10 2.78
C SER A 144 -16.03 -8.57 1.33
N VAL A 145 -15.46 -9.76 1.14
CA VAL A 145 -15.66 -10.47 -0.13
C VAL A 145 -17.08 -11.02 -0.19
N LYS A 146 -17.67 -11.09 -1.38
CA LYS A 146 -19.08 -11.51 -1.57
C LYS A 146 -19.41 -12.89 -0.99
N SER A 147 -18.40 -13.76 -0.84
CA SER A 147 -18.54 -15.11 -0.31
C SER A 147 -18.26 -15.23 1.19
N ASP A 148 -18.02 -14.13 1.89
CA ASP A 148 -17.80 -14.12 3.33
C ASP A 148 -19.07 -14.56 4.07
N ARG A 149 -18.91 -15.47 5.05
CA ARG A 149 -20.02 -16.01 5.85
C ARG A 149 -19.95 -15.58 7.31
N SER A 150 -18.88 -14.89 7.68
CA SER A 150 -18.55 -14.49 9.04
C SER A 150 -18.90 -13.04 9.34
N THR A 151 -19.07 -12.18 8.32
CA THR A 151 -19.36 -10.74 8.48
C THR A 151 -20.53 -10.43 9.40
N GLU A 152 -21.66 -11.12 9.24
CA GLU A 152 -22.84 -10.93 10.11
C GLU A 152 -22.54 -11.32 11.56
N ALA A 153 -21.83 -12.45 11.76
CA ALA A 153 -21.46 -12.92 13.08
C ALA A 153 -20.45 -11.99 13.78
N GLN A 154 -19.46 -11.46 13.05
CA GLN A 154 -18.50 -10.50 13.59
C GLN A 154 -19.15 -9.14 13.89
N THR A 155 -20.11 -8.71 13.06
CA THR A 155 -20.91 -7.51 13.32
C THR A 155 -21.75 -7.67 14.58
N ALA A 156 -22.40 -8.82 14.76
CA ALA A 156 -23.15 -9.12 15.98
C ALA A 156 -22.24 -9.16 17.23
N LEU A 157 -21.03 -9.74 17.11
CA LEU A 157 -20.04 -9.77 18.18
C LEU A 157 -19.63 -8.36 18.65
N LEU A 158 -19.52 -7.40 17.72
CA LEU A 158 -19.23 -6.00 18.04
C LEU A 158 -20.37 -5.32 18.80
N GLN A 159 -21.61 -5.77 18.61
CA GLN A 159 -22.80 -5.23 19.28
C GLN A 159 -23.06 -5.90 20.64
N SER A 160 -22.54 -7.11 20.86
CA SER A 160 -22.91 -8.00 21.98
C SER A 160 -21.94 -7.97 23.17
N GLU A 161 -21.60 -6.80 23.71
CA GLU A 161 -21.17 -6.65 25.12
C GLU A 161 -19.67 -6.82 25.46
N THR A 162 -18.73 -6.27 24.68
CA THR A 162 -17.42 -5.92 25.24
C THR A 162 -16.90 -4.62 24.65
N ALA A 163 -16.70 -3.61 25.50
CA ALA A 163 -16.03 -2.37 25.11
C ALA A 163 -14.64 -2.71 24.57
N ARG A 164 -14.41 -2.43 23.29
CA ARG A 164 -13.12 -2.64 22.63
C ARG A 164 -12.38 -1.33 22.59
N VAL A 165 -11.05 -1.39 22.60
CA VAL A 165 -10.23 -0.18 22.62
C VAL A 165 -9.98 0.31 21.20
N ALA A 166 -10.17 1.62 21.00
CA ALA A 166 -9.69 2.34 19.84
C ALA A 166 -8.81 3.53 20.28
N VAL A 167 -7.91 3.96 19.41
CA VAL A 167 -7.02 5.11 19.63
C VAL A 167 -7.66 6.37 19.08
N ASP A 168 -7.78 7.38 19.93
CA ASP A 168 -8.15 8.72 19.54
C ASP A 168 -6.98 9.71 19.62
N GLY A 169 -7.06 10.78 18.84
CA GLY A 169 -5.95 11.69 18.67
C GLY A 169 -6.20 12.77 17.63
N ASN A 170 -5.19 13.62 17.45
CA ASN A 170 -5.23 14.64 16.41
C ASN A 170 -4.71 14.06 15.10
N LEU A 171 -5.38 14.32 13.99
CA LEU A 171 -4.87 13.97 12.67
C LEU A 171 -3.76 14.93 12.24
N ALA A 172 -2.74 14.41 11.56
CA ALA A 172 -1.82 15.25 10.80
C ALA A 172 -2.56 15.94 9.65
N ALA A 173 -2.11 17.13 9.25
CA ALA A 173 -2.80 17.95 8.25
C ALA A 173 -2.92 17.28 6.86
N ASP A 174 -2.00 16.37 6.56
CA ASP A 174 -1.88 15.58 5.33
C ASP A 174 -2.26 14.10 5.53
N ALA A 175 -2.81 13.75 6.69
CA ALA A 175 -3.38 12.43 6.93
C ALA A 175 -4.75 12.29 6.25
N ASN A 176 -5.04 11.08 5.80
CA ASN A 176 -6.31 10.72 5.18
C ASN A 176 -6.87 9.48 5.85
N ASP A 177 -8.19 9.43 6.00
CA ASP A 177 -8.89 8.19 6.27
C ASP A 177 -8.85 7.28 5.03
N VAL A 178 -8.79 5.96 5.26
CA VAL A 178 -9.02 5.01 4.18
C VAL A 178 -10.53 4.80 4.03
N ALA A 179 -11.05 5.15 2.86
CA ALA A 179 -12.48 5.08 2.57
C ALA A 179 -13.09 3.69 2.89
N GLY A 180 -14.29 3.71 3.47
CA GLY A 180 -15.02 2.50 3.86
C GLY A 180 -14.40 1.78 5.06
N THR A 181 -13.58 2.45 5.88
CA THR A 181 -13.05 1.88 7.14
C THR A 181 -13.65 2.52 8.38
N GLY A 182 -14.68 3.36 8.25
CA GLY A 182 -15.33 4.00 9.39
C GLY A 182 -14.41 4.89 10.24
N ASN A 183 -13.40 5.53 9.63
CA ASN A 183 -12.34 6.26 10.33
C ASN A 183 -11.45 5.42 11.26
N LEU A 184 -11.32 4.11 10.98
CA LEU A 184 -10.50 3.20 11.79
C LEU A 184 -9.11 2.94 11.23
N ILE A 185 -8.88 3.15 9.93
CA ILE A 185 -7.56 3.02 9.31
C ILE A 185 -7.16 4.36 8.72
N LEU A 186 -6.13 4.94 9.30
CA LEU A 186 -5.59 6.23 8.88
C LEU A 186 -4.30 6.01 8.11
N GLN A 187 -4.05 6.84 7.11
CA GLN A 187 -2.84 6.78 6.33
C GLN A 187 -2.26 8.17 6.06
N ARG A 188 -0.94 8.22 5.94
CA ARG A 188 -0.21 9.42 5.55
C ARG A 188 0.91 9.06 4.59
N ARG A 189 1.10 9.91 3.58
CA ARG A 189 2.19 9.75 2.62
C ARG A 189 3.38 10.59 3.07
N VAL A 190 4.51 9.93 3.27
CA VAL A 190 5.76 10.56 3.71
C VAL A 190 6.80 10.33 2.63
N GLY A 191 7.13 11.37 1.87
CA GLY A 191 7.95 11.24 0.66
C GLY A 191 7.32 10.25 -0.33
N ARG A 192 8.04 9.16 -0.63
CA ARG A 192 7.53 8.06 -1.47
C ARG A 192 6.86 6.94 -0.67
N GLY A 193 7.06 6.91 0.64
CA GLY A 193 6.55 5.88 1.53
C GLY A 193 5.17 6.19 2.07
N ARG A 194 4.74 5.33 2.97
CA ARG A 194 3.39 5.35 3.53
C ARG A 194 3.45 4.91 4.98
N VAL A 195 2.83 5.69 5.85
CA VAL A 195 2.57 5.31 7.23
C VAL A 195 1.08 5.01 7.34
N VAL A 196 0.74 3.82 7.80
CA VAL A 196 -0.64 3.37 8.06
C VAL A 196 -0.77 3.16 9.56
N GLN A 197 -1.85 3.64 10.16
CA GLN A 197 -2.11 3.46 11.58
C GLN A 197 -3.53 2.97 11.75
N SER A 198 -3.67 1.80 12.38
CA SER A 198 -4.98 1.31 12.78
C SER A 198 -5.33 1.88 14.15
N ARG A 199 -6.58 2.34 14.31
CA ARG A 199 -7.07 2.80 15.61
C ARG A 199 -7.41 1.64 16.53
N PHE A 200 -7.62 0.45 16.00
CA PHE A 200 -7.82 -0.78 16.76
C PHE A 200 -6.65 -1.74 16.52
N ASP A 201 -6.57 -2.77 17.37
CA ASP A 201 -5.60 -3.85 17.19
C ASP A 201 -5.99 -4.79 16.03
N LEU A 202 -5.16 -4.84 14.99
CA LEU A 202 -5.32 -5.68 13.80
C LEU A 202 -5.34 -7.18 14.11
N MET A 203 -4.92 -7.59 15.31
CA MET A 203 -4.94 -8.98 15.79
C MET A 203 -6.11 -9.25 16.74
N SER A 204 -7.00 -8.29 16.97
CA SER A 204 -8.19 -8.50 17.80
C SER A 204 -9.10 -9.59 17.23
N ASP A 205 -9.87 -10.25 18.10
CA ASP A 205 -10.72 -11.39 17.77
C ASP A 205 -11.79 -11.08 16.70
N TRP A 206 -12.43 -9.92 16.79
CA TRP A 206 -13.52 -9.53 15.88
C TRP A 206 -13.07 -9.35 14.43
N ILE A 207 -11.84 -8.87 14.22
CA ILE A 207 -11.27 -8.66 12.89
C ILE A 207 -10.47 -9.90 12.44
N SER A 208 -9.71 -10.52 13.34
CA SER A 208 -8.84 -11.64 12.96
C SER A 208 -9.63 -12.91 12.73
N ASN A 209 -10.83 -13.09 13.28
CA ASN A 209 -11.68 -14.25 12.97
C ASN A 209 -12.65 -14.00 11.79
N TRP A 210 -12.50 -12.87 11.10
CA TRP A 210 -13.26 -12.55 9.91
C TRP A 210 -12.67 -13.23 8.66
N ASP A 211 -13.49 -13.91 7.86
CA ASP A 211 -13.05 -14.68 6.69
C ASP A 211 -12.38 -13.78 5.63
N SER A 212 -12.82 -12.53 5.48
CA SER A 212 -12.23 -11.55 4.55
C SER A 212 -10.98 -10.86 5.10
N TYR A 213 -10.49 -11.22 6.29
CA TYR A 213 -9.33 -10.59 6.92
C TYR A 213 -8.12 -10.50 5.98
N ASN A 214 -7.77 -11.58 5.28
CA ASN A 214 -6.61 -11.56 4.38
C ASN A 214 -6.82 -10.63 3.16
N SER A 215 -8.05 -10.54 2.66
CA SER A 215 -8.41 -9.62 1.57
C SER A 215 -8.33 -8.17 2.03
N PHE A 216 -8.88 -7.87 3.21
CA PHE A 216 -8.75 -6.57 3.87
C PHE A 216 -7.29 -6.21 4.12
N PHE A 217 -6.51 -7.10 4.73
CA PHE A 217 -5.10 -6.85 5.02
C PHE A 217 -4.29 -6.58 3.74
N ASN A 218 -4.52 -7.36 2.69
CA ASN A 218 -3.86 -7.14 1.40
C ASN A 218 -4.24 -5.79 0.77
N ALA A 219 -5.54 -5.47 0.69
CA ALA A 219 -6.03 -4.32 -0.06
C ALA A 219 -5.92 -3.00 0.73
N VAL A 220 -6.19 -3.01 2.04
CA VAL A 220 -6.26 -1.81 2.88
C VAL A 220 -4.93 -1.55 3.56
N ILE A 221 -4.43 -2.55 4.30
CA ILE A 221 -3.22 -2.40 5.08
C ILE A 221 -2.01 -2.33 4.15
N LEU A 222 -1.84 -3.30 3.25
CA LEU A 222 -0.69 -3.36 2.34
C LEU A 222 -0.87 -2.56 1.04
N GLN A 223 -2.08 -2.08 0.73
CA GLN A 223 -2.39 -1.37 -0.53
C GLN A 223 -1.93 -2.15 -1.77
N ARG A 224 -2.01 -3.47 -1.71
CA ARG A 224 -1.65 -4.34 -2.82
C ARG A 224 -2.82 -4.48 -3.78
N PRO A 225 -2.56 -4.76 -5.06
CA PRO A 225 -3.60 -4.94 -6.06
C PRO A 225 -4.63 -5.99 -5.67
N ARG A 226 -5.85 -5.82 -6.19
CA ARG A 226 -6.94 -6.74 -5.91
C ARG A 226 -6.65 -8.12 -6.50
N ARG A 227 -7.00 -9.14 -5.72
CA ARG A 227 -6.78 -10.54 -6.03
C ARG A 227 -8.12 -11.22 -6.30
N GLN A 228 -8.13 -12.13 -7.26
CA GLN A 228 -9.29 -12.99 -7.54
C GLN A 228 -8.82 -14.41 -7.85
N PHE A 229 -9.73 -15.36 -7.65
CA PHE A 229 -9.52 -16.74 -8.06
C PHE A 229 -10.24 -16.97 -9.38
N VAL A 230 -9.51 -17.52 -10.35
CA VAL A 230 -10.02 -17.85 -11.68
C VAL A 230 -9.73 -19.31 -11.99
N GLU A 231 -10.67 -19.97 -12.65
CA GLU A 231 -10.49 -21.31 -13.21
C GLU A 231 -9.83 -21.17 -14.58
N ILE A 232 -8.73 -21.90 -14.81
CA ILE A 232 -7.91 -21.70 -16.02
C ILE A 232 -8.10 -22.81 -17.07
N ASP A 233 -8.69 -23.95 -16.72
CA ASP A 233 -8.85 -25.07 -17.66
C ASP A 233 -10.01 -26.02 -17.33
N ALA A 234 -10.18 -27.03 -18.20
CA ALA A 234 -11.17 -28.10 -18.08
C ALA A 234 -10.95 -29.03 -16.88
N GLU A 235 -9.82 -28.92 -16.18
CA GLU A 235 -9.51 -29.67 -14.96
C GLU A 235 -9.90 -28.90 -13.69
N TYR A 236 -10.57 -27.74 -13.84
CA TYR A 236 -10.99 -26.87 -12.74
C TYR A 236 -9.82 -26.41 -11.85
N LEU A 237 -8.63 -26.24 -12.44
CA LEU A 237 -7.49 -25.72 -11.69
C LEU A 237 -7.74 -24.25 -11.33
N LEU A 238 -7.88 -24.02 -10.03
CA LEU A 238 -8.00 -22.69 -9.45
C LEU A 238 -6.62 -22.02 -9.44
N LYS A 239 -6.54 -20.80 -9.99
CA LYS A 239 -5.37 -19.94 -9.87
C LYS A 239 -5.75 -18.59 -9.29
N HIS A 240 -4.81 -18.02 -8.56
CA HIS A 240 -4.86 -16.63 -8.17
C HIS A 240 -4.42 -15.72 -9.33
N GLN A 241 -5.17 -14.64 -9.55
CA GLN A 241 -4.86 -13.58 -10.50
C GLN A 241 -4.98 -12.19 -9.83
N TYR A 242 -4.06 -11.29 -10.16
CA TYR A 242 -4.20 -9.87 -9.87
C TYR A 242 -5.15 -9.24 -10.89
N ALA A 243 -6.39 -8.97 -10.47
CA ALA A 243 -7.50 -8.63 -11.36
C ALA A 243 -7.20 -7.39 -12.23
N ASP A 244 -6.55 -6.40 -11.64
CA ASP A 244 -6.33 -5.10 -12.28
C ASP A 244 -5.20 -5.13 -13.33
N PHE A 245 -4.35 -6.16 -13.28
CA PHE A 245 -3.21 -6.35 -14.19
C PHE A 245 -3.37 -7.56 -15.11
N GLN A 246 -4.38 -8.40 -14.87
CA GLN A 246 -4.60 -9.68 -15.56
C GLN A 246 -3.39 -10.62 -15.52
N ARG A 247 -2.54 -10.53 -14.49
CA ARG A 247 -1.34 -11.35 -14.29
C ARG A 247 -1.52 -12.35 -13.14
N TYR A 248 -0.87 -13.50 -13.25
CA TYR A 248 -0.88 -14.57 -12.24
C TYR A 248 0.31 -14.49 -11.28
N ASP A 249 1.37 -13.80 -11.68
CA ASP A 249 2.60 -13.65 -10.91
C ASP A 249 2.67 -12.26 -10.28
N ALA A 250 3.33 -12.17 -9.13
CA ALA A 250 3.57 -10.90 -8.45
C ALA A 250 4.68 -10.14 -9.15
N ASP A 251 4.45 -8.87 -9.44
CA ASP A 251 5.50 -7.96 -9.87
C ASP A 251 6.19 -7.38 -8.61
N PRO A 252 7.51 -7.23 -8.58
CA PRO A 252 8.22 -6.62 -7.45
C PRO A 252 7.66 -5.26 -7.05
N THR A 253 7.13 -4.51 -8.03
CA THR A 253 6.54 -3.20 -7.79
C THR A 253 5.23 -3.23 -7.01
N MET A 254 4.56 -4.39 -6.95
CA MET A 254 3.34 -4.62 -6.16
C MET A 254 3.63 -4.83 -4.68
N ASN A 255 4.87 -5.17 -4.30
CA ASN A 255 5.21 -5.59 -2.95
C ASN A 255 5.94 -4.52 -2.13
N THR A 256 6.53 -3.52 -2.79
CA THR A 256 7.18 -2.39 -2.14
C THR A 256 7.13 -1.13 -3.02
N THR A 257 7.07 0.05 -2.41
CA THR A 257 7.26 1.35 -3.10
C THR A 257 8.63 1.98 -2.84
N PHE A 258 9.47 1.37 -1.98
CA PHE A 258 10.86 1.75 -1.79
C PHE A 258 11.56 1.66 -3.13
N ARG A 259 12.29 2.69 -3.58
CA ARG A 259 12.92 2.71 -4.90
C ARG A 259 14.29 3.36 -4.81
N ILE A 260 15.32 2.61 -5.21
CA ILE A 260 16.68 3.12 -5.37
C ILE A 260 17.25 2.62 -6.70
N ALA A 261 17.98 3.49 -7.39
CA ALA A 261 18.44 3.22 -8.75
C ALA A 261 19.23 1.91 -8.88
N ALA A 262 20.13 1.63 -7.92
CA ALA A 262 20.96 0.42 -7.94
C ALA A 262 20.15 -0.88 -7.83
N ARG A 263 19.01 -0.85 -7.14
CA ARG A 263 18.12 -2.00 -6.97
C ARG A 263 17.18 -2.15 -8.15
N ASP A 264 16.62 -1.03 -8.61
CA ASP A 264 15.59 -1.04 -9.63
C ASP A 264 16.15 -1.20 -11.06
N ALA A 265 17.45 -0.96 -11.27
CA ALA A 265 18.12 -1.15 -12.57
C ALA A 265 18.08 -2.59 -13.10
N LEU A 266 17.79 -3.57 -12.24
CA LEU A 266 17.69 -4.99 -12.59
C LEU A 266 16.24 -5.49 -12.72
N LEU A 267 15.26 -4.62 -12.48
CA LEU A 267 13.85 -4.98 -12.66
C LEU A 267 13.54 -4.97 -14.16
N ASP A 268 13.20 -6.12 -14.71
CA ASP A 268 12.63 -6.22 -16.05
C ASP A 268 11.24 -5.57 -16.04
N TYR A 269 11.20 -4.27 -16.32
CA TYR A 269 9.96 -3.59 -16.64
C TYR A 269 9.46 -4.13 -17.98
N SER A 270 8.68 -5.20 -17.95
CA SER A 270 7.81 -5.54 -19.07
C SER A 270 6.72 -4.47 -19.13
N VAL A 271 7.04 -3.32 -19.75
CA VAL A 271 6.01 -2.39 -20.19
C VAL A 271 5.18 -3.19 -21.18
N SER A 272 3.96 -3.56 -20.80
CA SER A 272 2.96 -4.01 -21.75
C SER A 272 2.80 -2.87 -22.76
N ALA A 273 3.38 -3.05 -23.94
CA ALA A 273 3.48 -2.03 -24.99
C ALA A 273 2.13 -1.65 -25.63
N GLU A 274 1.00 -1.99 -25.01
CA GLU A 274 -0.33 -1.77 -25.58
C GLU A 274 -0.97 -0.42 -25.23
N THR A 275 -0.43 0.37 -24.30
CA THR A 275 -1.08 1.64 -23.91
C THR A 275 -0.41 2.92 -24.44
N VAL A 276 0.82 2.85 -24.99
CA VAL A 276 1.54 4.06 -25.47
C VAL A 276 1.41 4.27 -26.99
N SER A 277 0.94 3.25 -27.73
CA SER A 277 0.79 3.34 -29.19
C SER A 277 -0.51 3.97 -29.67
N ALA A 278 -1.52 4.18 -28.81
CA ALA A 278 -2.81 4.74 -29.23
C ALA A 278 -2.86 6.28 -29.26
N GLU A 279 -2.07 6.99 -28.45
CA GLU A 279 -2.09 8.46 -28.42
C GLU A 279 -1.01 9.12 -29.29
N THR A 280 0.05 8.37 -29.67
CA THR A 280 1.17 8.93 -30.45
C THR A 280 0.98 8.78 -31.98
N SER A 281 0.00 7.98 -32.45
CA SER A 281 -0.23 7.79 -33.91
C SER A 281 -1.27 8.75 -34.52
N LEU A 282 -2.05 9.48 -33.71
CA LEU A 282 -3.06 10.44 -34.20
C LEU A 282 -2.52 11.87 -34.33
N ALA A 283 -1.34 12.19 -33.77
CA ALA A 283 -0.75 13.53 -33.83
C ALA A 283 0.34 13.71 -34.92
N ARG A 284 0.61 12.71 -35.77
CA ARG A 284 1.70 12.77 -36.78
C ARG A 284 1.27 12.80 -38.25
N ASN A 285 -0.02 12.68 -38.57
CA ASN A 285 -0.51 12.71 -39.97
C ASN A 285 -1.27 13.99 -40.33
N GLY A 286 -0.71 15.15 -39.98
CA GLY A 286 -1.27 16.46 -40.27
C GLY A 286 -0.27 17.47 -40.82
N ILE A 287 0.58 17.08 -41.76
CA ILE A 287 1.40 18.01 -42.56
C ILE A 287 1.09 17.74 -44.04
N ALA A 288 0.13 18.47 -44.59
CA ALA A 288 -0.09 18.54 -46.03
C ALA A 288 1.00 19.44 -46.63
N VAL A 289 1.84 18.83 -47.45
CA VAL A 289 2.90 19.46 -48.25
C VAL A 289 2.25 20.37 -49.29
N ALA A 290 2.65 21.64 -49.29
CA ALA A 290 2.28 22.63 -50.29
C ALA A 290 2.92 22.29 -51.65
N THR A 291 2.09 22.00 -52.65
CA THR A 291 2.48 21.99 -54.07
C THR A 291 2.33 23.40 -54.65
N THR A 292 3.43 23.89 -55.21
CA THR A 292 3.57 25.17 -55.90
C THR A 292 3.09 25.05 -57.34
N GLU A 293 2.19 25.92 -57.78
CA GLU A 293 2.05 26.30 -59.20
C GLU A 293 1.90 27.81 -59.33
N ALA A 294 2.60 28.36 -60.32
CA ALA A 294 2.78 29.78 -60.60
C ALA A 294 1.69 30.33 -61.52
N GLY A 295 1.34 31.62 -61.37
CA GLY A 295 0.46 32.33 -62.30
C GLY A 295 0.25 33.80 -61.93
N SER A 296 0.91 34.67 -62.68
CA SER A 296 0.97 36.14 -62.59
C SER A 296 -0.38 36.89 -62.61
N THR A 297 -0.52 37.99 -61.86
CA THR A 297 -0.66 39.41 -62.33
C THR A 297 -1.31 40.31 -61.27
N GLN A 298 -0.64 41.43 -60.95
CA GLN A 298 -1.19 42.66 -60.33
C GLN A 298 -1.76 43.59 -61.45
N PRO A 299 -2.47 44.73 -61.22
CA PRO A 299 -2.28 45.67 -60.10
C PRO A 299 -3.53 46.46 -59.54
N ALA A 300 -3.28 47.10 -58.38
CA ALA A 300 -3.73 48.42 -57.88
C ALA A 300 -5.23 48.82 -57.84
N THR A 301 -5.65 49.48 -56.73
CA THR A 301 -6.08 50.91 -56.70
C THR A 301 -6.77 51.33 -55.37
N LEU A 302 -6.19 52.36 -54.73
CA LEU A 302 -6.74 53.47 -53.90
C LEU A 302 -7.46 53.27 -52.53
N LEU A 303 -6.79 53.81 -51.49
CA LEU A 303 -7.33 54.54 -50.32
C LEU A 303 -8.11 55.82 -50.76
N PRO A 304 -8.95 56.51 -49.93
CA PRO A 304 -8.65 56.84 -48.53
C PRO A 304 -9.83 57.02 -47.51
N ALA A 305 -9.41 57.07 -46.24
CA ALA A 305 -9.84 57.91 -45.10
C ALA A 305 -11.33 58.24 -44.86
N THR A 306 -11.80 58.08 -43.62
CA THR A 306 -11.93 59.20 -42.64
C THR A 306 -12.70 58.82 -41.35
N LEU A 307 -12.18 59.37 -40.24
CA LEU A 307 -12.87 59.97 -39.08
C LEU A 307 -13.63 59.08 -38.06
N SER A 308 -13.01 58.96 -36.88
CA SER A 308 -13.68 59.03 -35.56
C SER A 308 -14.35 60.40 -35.36
N PRO A 309 -15.33 60.53 -34.44
CA PRO A 309 -14.96 60.89 -33.05
C PRO A 309 -15.81 60.27 -31.93
N GLU A 310 -15.29 60.47 -30.72
CA GLU A 310 -15.80 60.19 -29.37
C GLU A 310 -17.19 60.74 -29.03
N SER A 311 -17.82 60.12 -28.03
CA SER A 311 -18.62 60.66 -26.88
C SER A 311 -19.52 59.52 -26.38
N ASP A 312 -19.69 59.19 -25.11
CA ASP A 312 -19.28 59.67 -23.78
C ASP A 312 -19.16 58.42 -22.87
#